data_AF-A0A1H6UBD1-F1
#
_entry.id   AF-A0A1H6UBD1-F1
#
_cell.length_a   1.000
_cell.length_b   1.000
_cell.length_c   1.000
_cell.angle_alpha   90.00
_cell.angle_beta   90.00
_cell.angle_gamma   90.00
#
_symmetry.space_group_name_H-M   'P 1'
#
loop_
_entity.id
_entity.type
_entity.pdbx_description
1 polymer ?
#
loop_
_entity_poly.entity_id
_entity_poly.type
_entity_poly.pdbx_seq_one_letter_code
_entity_poly.pdbx_strand_id
1 'polypeptide(L)'
;MRSTSLVRLAAKAQPATPHQRVISPVDDARTAALAVLRMAAALEPDPVEAMVWYRSVPLAVLDGLTAAELVKEGRVHAVLAFLRAAIEIDRSERRTLQ
;
A
#
# COMPACT_ATOMS: atom_id res chain seq x y z
N MET A 1 -2.13 18.47 -14.26
CA MET A 1 -1.93 18.17 -12.83
C MET A 1 -1.11 16.91 -12.74
N ARG A 2 0.10 16.94 -12.16
CA ARG A 2 0.98 15.78 -12.06
C ARG A 2 0.75 15.13 -10.68
N SER A 3 0.07 13.99 -10.63
CA SER A 3 -0.04 13.12 -9.45
C SER A 3 1.31 12.47 -9.18
N THR A 4 1.98 12.86 -8.10
CA THR A 4 3.35 12.38 -7.77
C THR A 4 3.45 11.70 -6.40
N SER A 5 2.34 11.45 -5.70
CA SER A 5 2.39 11.10 -4.28
C SER A 5 2.78 9.64 -3.98
N LEU A 6 2.41 8.66 -4.82
CA LEU A 6 2.74 7.26 -4.52
C LEU A 6 4.14 6.82 -5.00
N VAL A 7 4.63 7.39 -6.11
CA VAL A 7 5.94 7.01 -6.67
C VAL A 7 7.10 7.49 -5.78
N ARG A 8 6.93 8.63 -5.08
CA ARG A 8 8.00 9.20 -4.24
C ARG A 8 8.12 8.59 -2.84
N LEU A 9 7.04 8.02 -2.30
CA LEU A 9 6.99 7.58 -0.90
C LEU A 9 7.52 6.16 -0.65
N ALA A 10 7.95 5.43 -1.68
CA ALA A 10 8.46 4.06 -1.56
C ALA A 10 9.76 3.91 -0.71
N ALA A 11 10.32 4.98 -0.16
CA ALA A 11 11.67 4.99 0.38
C ALA A 11 11.81 4.67 1.88
N LYS A 12 10.76 4.71 2.73
CA LYS A 12 10.95 4.54 4.19
C LYS A 12 9.71 4.00 4.92
N ALA A 13 9.63 2.69 5.18
CA ALA A 13 8.79 2.13 6.24
C ALA A 13 9.17 0.67 6.58
N GLN A 14 9.24 0.34 7.86
CA GLN A 14 9.55 -1.01 8.38
C GLN A 14 8.22 -1.76 8.68
N PRO A 15 8.05 -3.05 8.30
CA PRO A 15 6.80 -3.77 8.54
C PRO A 15 6.75 -4.49 9.91
N ALA A 16 5.56 -4.49 10.53
CA ALA A 16 5.20 -5.28 11.71
C ALA A 16 4.17 -6.37 11.33
N THR A 17 4.32 -7.58 11.88
CA THR A 17 3.51 -8.78 11.57
C THR A 17 2.33 -8.98 12.53
N PRO A 18 1.14 -9.38 12.02
CA PRO A 18 0.15 -10.10 12.82
C PRO A 18 -0.37 -11.41 12.19
N HIS A 19 -0.88 -12.27 13.09
CA HIS A 19 -1.29 -13.66 12.94
C HIS A 19 -2.62 -13.91 12.20
N GLN A 20 -2.75 -15.15 11.70
CA GLN A 20 -3.65 -15.60 10.62
C GLN A 20 -4.96 -16.22 11.14
N ARG A 21 -6.09 -15.97 10.46
CA ARG A 21 -7.43 -16.56 10.70
C ARG A 21 -7.85 -17.36 9.45
N VAL A 22 -8.54 -18.49 9.64
CA VAL A 22 -8.88 -19.48 8.60
C VAL A 22 -10.09 -19.02 7.77
N ILE A 23 -9.86 -18.56 6.54
CA ILE A 23 -10.87 -18.25 5.50
C ILE A 23 -10.31 -18.81 4.17
N SER A 24 -11.13 -18.93 3.12
CA SER A 24 -10.68 -19.47 1.83
C SER A 24 -9.57 -18.59 1.22
N PRO A 25 -8.47 -19.15 0.67
CA PRO A 25 -7.33 -18.35 0.21
C PRO A 25 -7.67 -17.33 -0.89
N VAL A 26 -8.70 -17.61 -1.70
CA VAL A 26 -9.13 -16.73 -2.80
C VAL A 26 -9.98 -15.57 -2.29
N ASP A 27 -10.86 -15.81 -1.32
CA ASP A 27 -11.64 -14.75 -0.68
C ASP A 27 -10.75 -13.85 0.19
N ASP A 28 -9.72 -14.44 0.80
CA ASP A 28 -8.67 -13.71 1.52
C ASP A 28 -7.89 -12.78 0.61
N ALA A 29 -7.43 -13.26 -0.54
CA ALA A 29 -6.66 -12.43 -1.48
C ALA A 29 -7.49 -11.26 -2.04
N ARG A 30 -8.76 -11.50 -2.38
CA ARG A 30 -9.67 -10.44 -2.84
C ARG A 30 -9.93 -9.42 -1.74
N THR A 31 -10.22 -9.87 -0.52
CA THR A 31 -10.48 -8.99 0.63
C THR A 31 -9.23 -8.18 0.97
N ALA A 32 -8.05 -8.82 0.93
CA ALA A 32 -6.75 -8.18 1.12
C ALA A 32 -6.48 -7.10 0.05
N ALA A 33 -6.72 -7.41 -1.23
CA ALA A 33 -6.55 -6.45 -2.32
C ALA A 33 -7.45 -5.22 -2.13
N LEU A 34 -8.72 -5.42 -1.75
CA LEU A 34 -9.65 -4.32 -1.47
C LEU A 34 -9.20 -3.47 -0.26
N ALA A 35 -8.68 -4.11 0.79
CA ALA A 35 -8.14 -3.37 1.95
C ALA A 35 -6.95 -2.49 1.56
N VAL A 36 -6.04 -3.02 0.75
CA VAL A 36 -4.88 -2.27 0.24
C VAL A 36 -5.32 -1.08 -0.62
N LEU A 37 -6.19 -1.30 -1.60
CA LEU A 37 -6.66 -0.23 -2.50
C LEU A 37 -7.43 0.86 -1.76
N ARG A 38 -8.26 0.50 -0.78
CA ARG A 38 -8.97 1.48 0.07
C ARG A 38 -8.01 2.34 0.88
N MET A 39 -6.92 1.77 1.38
CA MET A 39 -5.92 2.53 2.11
C MET A 39 -5.05 3.40 1.18
N ALA A 40 -4.69 2.87 0.00
CA ALA A 40 -3.96 3.62 -1.03
C ALA A 40 -4.75 4.87 -1.51
N ALA A 41 -6.09 4.80 -1.53
CA ALA A 41 -6.96 5.91 -1.89
C ALA A 41 -6.80 7.17 -1.00
N ALA A 42 -6.20 7.03 0.20
CA ALA A 42 -5.87 8.19 1.04
C ALA A 42 -4.69 9.02 0.49
N LEU A 43 -3.81 8.39 -0.30
CA LEU A 43 -2.62 9.01 -0.91
C LEU A 43 -2.85 9.36 -2.38
N GLU A 44 -3.54 8.50 -3.12
CA GLU A 44 -3.93 8.71 -4.52
C GLU A 44 -5.44 8.47 -4.66
N PRO A 45 -6.26 9.53 -4.67
CA PRO A 45 -7.71 9.42 -4.78
C PRO A 45 -8.20 8.90 -6.14
N ASP A 46 -7.39 8.99 -7.20
CA ASP A 46 -7.76 8.42 -8.50
C ASP A 46 -7.71 6.87 -8.46
N PRO A 47 -8.86 6.17 -8.62
CA PRO A 47 -8.89 4.72 -8.53
C PRO A 47 -8.11 4.03 -9.65
N VAL A 48 -7.93 4.66 -10.80
CA VAL A 48 -7.13 4.12 -11.91
C VAL A 48 -5.65 4.14 -11.55
N GLU A 49 -5.16 5.28 -11.06
CA GLU A 49 -3.76 5.43 -10.65
C GLU A 49 -3.42 4.56 -9.42
N ALA A 50 -4.33 4.47 -8.45
CA ALA A 50 -4.18 3.56 -7.31
C ALA A 50 -4.08 2.08 -7.76
N MET A 51 -4.87 1.69 -8.77
CA MET A 51 -4.81 0.35 -9.35
C MET A 51 -3.51 0.11 -10.14
N VAL A 52 -3.04 1.11 -10.90
CA VAL A 52 -1.76 1.05 -11.63
C VAL A 52 -0.62 0.86 -10.64
N TRP A 53 -0.57 1.65 -9.56
CA TRP A 53 0.40 1.49 -8.48
C TRP A 53 0.35 0.08 -7.90
N TYR A 54 -0.84 -0.39 -7.52
CA TYR A 54 -1.03 -1.69 -6.89
C TYR A 54 -0.45 -2.84 -7.73
N ARG A 55 -0.59 -2.76 -9.06
CA ARG A 55 -0.17 -3.81 -10.00
C ARG A 55 1.25 -3.67 -10.52
N SER A 56 1.81 -2.47 -10.53
CA SER A 56 2.93 -2.16 -11.44
C SER A 56 4.09 -1.42 -10.78
N VAL A 57 3.95 -0.98 -9.54
CA VAL A 57 5.01 -0.23 -8.84
C VAL A 57 5.69 -1.13 -7.81
N PRO A 58 6.96 -1.53 -8.05
CA PRO A 58 7.79 -2.22 -7.07
C PRO A 58 7.94 -1.44 -5.77
N LEU A 59 7.75 -2.12 -4.64
CA LEU A 59 8.03 -1.57 -3.32
C LEU A 59 9.43 -2.01 -2.89
N ALA A 60 10.42 -1.14 -3.10
CA ALA A 60 11.83 -1.45 -2.85
C ALA A 60 12.12 -1.96 -1.42
N VAL A 61 11.42 -1.41 -0.41
CA VAL A 61 11.54 -1.83 1.00
C VAL A 61 10.85 -3.17 1.32
N LEU A 62 10.05 -3.69 0.39
CA LEU A 62 9.36 -4.98 0.47
C LEU A 62 9.83 -5.88 -0.68
N ASP A 63 11.15 -6.09 -0.74
CA ASP A 63 11.83 -6.99 -1.68
C ASP A 63 11.68 -6.63 -3.17
N GLY A 64 11.25 -5.39 -3.47
CA GLY A 64 11.01 -4.97 -4.85
C GLY A 64 9.76 -5.57 -5.49
N LEU A 65 8.89 -6.20 -4.69
CA LEU A 65 7.62 -6.74 -5.16
C LEU A 65 6.55 -5.65 -5.23
N THR A 66 5.60 -5.81 -6.14
CA THR A 66 4.39 -4.99 -6.20
C THR A 66 3.43 -5.32 -5.06
N ALA A 67 2.52 -4.41 -4.74
CA ALA A 67 1.49 -4.68 -3.74
C ALA A 67 0.59 -5.87 -4.12
N ALA A 68 0.35 -6.08 -5.43
CA ALA A 68 -0.38 -7.23 -5.94
C ALA A 68 0.35 -8.57 -5.68
N GLU A 69 1.65 -8.62 -5.94
CA GLU A 69 2.48 -9.81 -5.67
C GLU A 69 2.56 -10.10 -4.17
N LEU A 70 2.73 -9.08 -3.34
CA LEU A 70 2.74 -9.22 -1.88
C LEU A 70 1.41 -9.73 -1.33
N VAL A 71 0.28 -9.26 -1.87
CA VAL A 71 -1.05 -9.81 -1.50
C VAL A 71 -1.17 -11.27 -1.91
N LYS A 72 -0.69 -11.63 -3.11
CA LYS A 72 -0.68 -13.01 -3.60
C LYS A 72 0.18 -13.92 -2.72
N GLU A 73 1.27 -13.41 -2.16
CA GLU A 73 2.13 -14.11 -1.19
C GLU A 73 1.57 -14.14 0.24
N GLY A 74 0.39 -13.57 0.50
CA GLY A 74 -0.19 -13.48 1.84
C GLY A 74 0.48 -12.42 2.74
N ARG A 75 1.35 -11.57 2.19
CA ARG A 75 2.11 -10.51 2.89
C ARG A 75 1.35 -9.18 2.98
N VAL A 76 0.01 -9.21 2.94
CA VAL A 76 -0.85 -8.01 2.96
C VAL A 76 -0.55 -7.07 4.13
N HIS A 77 -0.25 -7.62 5.30
CA HIS A 77 0.04 -6.82 6.49
C HIS A 77 1.26 -5.90 6.30
N ALA A 78 2.28 -6.35 5.57
CA ALA A 78 3.45 -5.53 5.26
C ALA A 78 3.08 -4.36 4.35
N VAL A 79 2.21 -4.59 3.36
CA VAL A 79 1.70 -3.53 2.45
C VAL A 79 0.87 -2.51 3.22
N LEU A 80 -0.02 -2.95 4.12
CA LEU A 80 -0.85 -2.05 4.93
C LEU A 80 -0.01 -1.24 5.93
N ALA A 81 1.03 -1.84 6.52
CA ALA A 81 1.97 -1.13 7.38
C ALA A 81 2.74 -0.06 6.60
N PHE A 82 3.23 -0.40 5.40
CA PHE A 82 3.87 0.55 4.49
C PHE A 82 2.96 1.73 4.14
N LEU A 83 1.71 1.47 3.74
CA LEU A 83 0.75 2.53 3.40
C LEU A 83 0.40 3.42 4.61
N ARG A 84 0.28 2.85 5.81
CA ARG A 84 0.03 3.64 7.02
C ARG A 84 1.15 4.64 7.30
N ALA A 85 2.40 4.18 7.26
CA ALA A 85 3.55 5.06 7.44
C ALA A 85 3.59 6.15 6.36
N ALA A 86 3.27 5.79 5.11
CA ALA A 86 3.21 6.73 4.01
C ALA A 86 2.14 7.83 4.21
N ILE A 87 0.96 7.46 4.68
CA ILE A 87 -0.13 8.41 5.02
C ILE A 87 0.29 9.36 6.15
N GLU A 88 1.00 8.85 7.16
CA GLU A 88 1.48 9.67 8.27
C GLU A 88 2.51 10.72 7.81
N ILE A 89 3.41 10.34 6.90
CA ILE A 89 4.37 11.27 6.29
C ILE A 89 3.65 12.35 5.47
N ASP A 90 2.79 11.97 4.51
CA ASP A 90 2.04 12.92 3.67
C ASP A 90 1.22 13.91 4.52
N ARG A 91 0.56 13.42 5.58
CA ARG A 91 -0.19 14.28 6.50
C ARG A 91 0.70 15.27 7.24
N SER A 92 1.89 14.84 7.67
CA SER A 92 2.84 15.67 8.40
C SER A 92 3.39 16.77 7.49
N GLU A 93 3.74 16.45 6.25
CA GLU A 93 4.21 17.41 5.24
C GLU A 93 3.15 18.48 4.94
N ARG A 94 1.88 18.08 4.75
CA ARG A 94 0.78 19.03 4.51
C ARG A 94 0.56 20.01 5.66
N ARG A 95 0.86 19.60 6.90
CA ARG A 95 0.73 20.46 8.08
C ARG A 95 1.86 21.49 8.19
N THR A 96 3.07 21.15 7.75
CA THR A 96 4.23 22.07 7.77
C THR A 96 4.18 23.15 6.70
N LEU A 97 3.31 23.01 5.69
CA LEU A 97 3.13 23.96 4.59
C LEU A 97 1.97 24.95 4.82
N GLN A 98 1.27 24.85 5.95
CA GLN A 98 0.22 25.76 6.40
C GLN A 98 0.76 26.69 7.49
#